data_AF-A0A538FVP2-F1
#
_entry.id   AF-A0A538FVP2-F1
#
_cell.length_a   1.000
_cell.length_b   1.000
_cell.length_c   1.000
_cell.angle_alpha   90.00
_cell.angle_beta   90.00
_cell.angle_gamma   90.00
#
_symmetry.space_group_name_H-M   'P 1'
#
loop_
_entity.id
_entity.type
_entity.pdbx_description
1 polymer ?
#
loop_
_entity_poly.entity_id
_entity_poly.type
_entity_poly.pdbx_seq_one_letter_code
_entity_poly.pdbx_strand_id
1 'polypeptide(L)'
;MMRALVVTAILTFVMAGPAGATRLPQAERAAINRTLDRFVNSAVKRHDVASSWNLVTPEMRAGVSRSAWDRGNLPVIPYPAGGTTFHDWTIDSASATEVDFELMIPSAKSKSDSIQFNGTMRKQQGRWLVDSFNPSATFGGGAVVGPHDFTAGSGGGGGKGVARLGSVWIAVPAALIAGGILVVLGFFVFVWFRNRRAYRRANLRPLEPIVVNRRESEPALVAKERGQADG
;
A
#
# COMPACT_ATOMS: atom_id res chain seq x y z
N MET A 1 7.80 -7.06 51.46
CA MET A 1 6.60 -7.37 50.66
C MET A 1 6.98 -7.30 49.18
N MET A 2 6.60 -8.33 48.43
CA MET A 2 7.13 -8.71 47.12
C MET A 2 6.77 -7.76 45.98
N ARG A 3 7.71 -7.67 45.03
CA ARG A 3 7.57 -7.16 43.66
C ARG A 3 6.69 -8.11 42.85
N ALA A 4 5.85 -7.58 41.96
CA ALA A 4 5.49 -8.26 40.70
C ALA A 4 5.04 -7.24 39.65
N LEU A 5 5.88 -7.10 38.63
CA LEU A 5 5.57 -6.55 37.32
C LEU A 5 4.51 -7.41 36.64
N VAL A 6 3.52 -6.79 35.99
CA VAL A 6 2.78 -7.44 34.90
C VAL A 6 2.97 -6.59 33.65
N VAL A 7 3.93 -7.04 32.85
CA VAL A 7 4.14 -6.63 31.47
C VAL A 7 3.02 -7.27 30.66
N THR A 8 2.12 -6.45 30.09
CA THR A 8 1.22 -6.93 29.02
C THR A 8 1.79 -6.43 27.70
N ALA A 9 2.58 -7.29 27.06
CA ALA A 9 3.07 -7.08 25.71
C ALA A 9 1.91 -7.30 24.74
N ILE A 10 1.42 -6.22 24.12
CA ILE A 10 0.52 -6.31 22.97
C ILE A 10 1.39 -6.64 21.77
N LEU A 11 1.39 -7.91 21.38
CA LEU A 11 2.02 -8.37 20.14
C LEU A 11 1.06 -8.09 18.98
N THR A 12 1.03 -6.87 18.48
CA THR A 12 0.40 -6.59 17.18
C THR A 12 1.33 -7.07 16.08
N PHE A 13 1.07 -8.27 15.58
CA PHE A 13 1.65 -8.76 14.33
C PHE A 13 0.89 -8.13 13.16
N VAL A 14 1.22 -6.87 12.83
CA VAL A 14 0.84 -6.28 11.54
C VAL A 14 1.93 -6.68 10.56
N MET A 15 1.81 -7.87 9.98
CA MET A 15 2.48 -8.15 8.71
C MET A 15 1.70 -7.46 7.60
N ALA A 16 1.83 -6.13 7.53
CA ALA A 16 1.66 -5.43 6.27
C ALA A 16 2.91 -5.74 5.45
N GLY A 17 2.88 -6.85 4.70
CA GLY A 17 3.82 -7.05 3.62
C GLY A 17 3.73 -5.86 2.67
N PRO A 18 4.85 -5.36 2.12
CA PRO A 18 4.79 -4.26 1.19
C PRO A 18 3.93 -4.71 0.00
N ALA A 19 2.86 -3.96 -0.28
CA ALA A 19 2.15 -4.02 -1.56
C ALA A 19 3.08 -3.45 -2.64
N GLY A 20 4.20 -4.13 -2.90
CA GLY A 20 4.96 -3.94 -4.10
C GLY A 20 4.12 -4.55 -5.20
N ALA A 21 3.57 -3.72 -6.08
CA ALA A 21 2.97 -4.17 -7.34
C ALA A 21 4.04 -4.98 -8.08
N THR A 22 4.06 -6.28 -7.85
CA THR A 22 4.99 -7.18 -8.52
C THR A 22 4.55 -7.15 -9.96
N ARG A 23 5.40 -6.60 -10.83
CA ARG A 23 5.11 -6.46 -12.25
C ARG A 23 4.68 -7.83 -12.78
N LEU A 24 3.42 -7.94 -13.21
CA LEU A 24 2.87 -9.19 -13.71
C LEU A 24 3.69 -9.65 -14.93
N PRO A 25 4.26 -10.88 -14.94
CA PRO A 25 5.01 -11.36 -16.08
C PRO A 25 4.15 -11.38 -17.35
N GLN A 26 4.77 -11.14 -18.51
CA GLN A 26 4.04 -11.05 -19.80
C GLN A 26 3.30 -12.35 -20.13
N ALA A 27 3.85 -13.50 -19.78
CA ALA A 27 3.18 -14.80 -19.96
C ALA A 27 1.90 -14.92 -19.14
N GLU A 28 1.91 -14.43 -17.89
CA GLU A 28 0.74 -14.41 -17.01
C GLU A 28 -0.30 -13.42 -17.52
N ARG A 29 0.12 -12.21 -17.94
CA ARG A 29 -0.73 -11.22 -18.61
C ARG A 29 -1.46 -11.83 -19.81
N ALA A 30 -0.73 -12.54 -20.68
CA ALA A 30 -1.29 -13.18 -21.86
C ALA A 30 -2.28 -14.31 -21.51
N ALA A 31 -2.04 -15.04 -20.41
CA ALA A 31 -2.97 -16.06 -19.93
C ALA A 31 -4.26 -15.46 -19.37
N ILE A 32 -4.16 -14.36 -18.63
CA ILE A 32 -5.33 -13.59 -18.16
C ILE A 32 -6.11 -13.04 -19.35
N ASN A 33 -5.44 -12.41 -20.33
CA ASN A 33 -6.09 -11.89 -21.55
C ASN A 33 -6.93 -12.96 -22.26
N ARG A 34 -6.37 -14.16 -22.48
CA ARG A 34 -7.13 -15.27 -23.10
C ARG A 34 -8.35 -15.70 -22.29
N THR A 35 -8.25 -15.63 -20.96
CA THR A 35 -9.34 -16.00 -20.07
C THR A 35 -10.44 -14.94 -20.11
N LEU A 36 -10.07 -13.65 -20.05
CA LEU A 36 -11.00 -12.53 -20.16
C LEU A 36 -11.71 -12.51 -21.52
N ASP A 37 -10.98 -12.71 -22.62
CA ASP A 37 -11.56 -12.81 -23.97
C ASP A 37 -12.68 -13.84 -24.01
N ARG A 38 -12.40 -15.06 -23.54
CA ARG A 38 -13.40 -16.14 -23.54
C ARG A 38 -14.53 -15.84 -22.55
N PHE A 39 -14.21 -15.36 -21.36
CA PHE A 39 -15.18 -15.13 -20.29
C PHE A 39 -16.17 -14.02 -20.65
N VAL A 40 -15.68 -12.87 -21.13
CA VAL A 40 -16.55 -11.76 -21.50
C VAL A 40 -17.40 -12.15 -22.71
N ASN A 41 -16.83 -12.78 -23.73
CA ASN A 41 -17.62 -13.23 -24.88
C ASN A 41 -18.66 -14.29 -24.51
N SER A 42 -18.42 -15.14 -23.50
CA SER A 42 -19.34 -16.21 -23.14
C SER A 42 -20.32 -15.85 -22.03
N ALA A 43 -19.81 -15.53 -20.84
CA ALA A 43 -20.60 -15.22 -19.65
C ALA A 43 -21.25 -13.84 -19.74
N VAL A 44 -20.50 -12.80 -20.07
CA VAL A 44 -20.99 -11.41 -20.01
C VAL A 44 -21.94 -11.11 -21.17
N LYS A 45 -21.58 -11.50 -22.40
CA LYS A 45 -22.45 -11.32 -23.58
C LYS A 45 -23.59 -12.33 -23.68
N ARG A 46 -23.59 -13.37 -22.83
CA ARG A 46 -24.53 -14.50 -22.88
C ARG A 46 -24.48 -15.30 -24.19
N HIS A 47 -23.30 -15.52 -24.74
CA HIS A 47 -23.12 -16.29 -25.97
C HIS A 47 -22.34 -17.58 -25.71
N ASP A 48 -22.97 -18.75 -25.87
CA ASP A 48 -22.36 -20.03 -25.46
C ASP A 48 -21.93 -20.02 -23.97
N VAL A 49 -22.91 -19.74 -23.10
CA VAL A 49 -22.69 -19.58 -21.65
C VAL A 49 -22.05 -20.81 -21.01
N ALA A 50 -22.39 -22.01 -21.50
CA ALA A 50 -21.85 -23.27 -20.98
C ALA A 50 -20.32 -23.34 -21.06
N SER A 51 -19.70 -22.71 -22.06
CA SER A 51 -18.25 -22.65 -22.21
C SER A 51 -17.55 -21.86 -21.08
N SER A 52 -18.27 -20.94 -20.41
CA SER A 52 -17.71 -20.12 -19.33
C SER A 52 -17.49 -20.86 -18.01
N TRP A 53 -18.13 -22.02 -17.82
CA TRP A 53 -18.06 -22.79 -16.56
C TRP A 53 -16.63 -23.13 -16.13
N ASN A 54 -15.74 -23.41 -17.08
CA ASN A 54 -14.35 -23.77 -16.83
C ASN A 54 -13.39 -22.57 -16.83
N LEU A 55 -13.90 -21.35 -16.99
CA LEU A 55 -13.14 -20.09 -16.95
C LEU A 55 -13.19 -19.41 -15.58
N VAL A 56 -14.04 -19.90 -14.69
CA VAL A 56 -14.29 -19.34 -13.37
C VAL A 56 -13.80 -20.27 -12.26
N THR A 57 -13.56 -19.72 -11.08
CA THR A 57 -13.22 -20.50 -9.89
C THR A 57 -14.42 -21.32 -9.39
N PRO A 58 -14.19 -22.40 -8.62
CA PRO A 58 -15.25 -23.08 -7.88
C PRO A 58 -16.05 -22.15 -6.96
N GLU A 59 -15.39 -21.15 -6.40
CA GLU A 59 -15.96 -20.12 -5.53
C GLU A 59 -16.96 -19.24 -6.30
N MET A 60 -16.61 -18.77 -7.50
CA MET A 60 -17.50 -17.94 -8.32
C MET A 60 -18.78 -18.66 -8.73
N ARG A 61 -18.74 -19.99 -8.90
CA ARG A 61 -19.92 -20.82 -9.22
C ARG A 61 -20.62 -21.36 -7.99
N ALA A 62 -20.17 -21.03 -6.78
CA ALA A 62 -20.78 -21.53 -5.55
C ALA A 62 -22.27 -21.17 -5.50
N GLY A 63 -23.11 -22.16 -5.15
CA GLY A 63 -24.56 -21.99 -5.11
C GLY A 63 -25.27 -22.04 -6.47
N VAL A 64 -24.54 -22.18 -7.58
CA VAL A 64 -25.14 -22.31 -8.92
C VAL A 64 -24.88 -23.72 -9.48
N SER A 65 -25.94 -24.45 -9.79
CA SER A 65 -25.81 -25.76 -10.43
C SER A 65 -25.35 -25.63 -11.88
N ARG A 66 -24.69 -26.66 -12.40
CA ARG A 66 -24.23 -26.67 -13.80
C ARG A 66 -25.36 -26.39 -14.79
N SER A 67 -26.50 -27.04 -14.60
CA SER A 67 -27.64 -26.84 -15.49
C SER A 67 -28.24 -25.43 -15.39
N ALA A 68 -28.22 -24.81 -14.21
CA ALA A 68 -28.66 -23.42 -14.05
C ALA A 68 -27.70 -22.45 -14.76
N TRP A 69 -26.40 -22.69 -14.64
CA TRP A 69 -25.37 -21.92 -15.34
C TRP A 69 -25.54 -21.99 -16.85
N ASP A 70 -25.70 -23.20 -17.41
CA ASP A 70 -25.88 -23.40 -18.85
C ASP A 70 -27.14 -22.68 -19.39
N ARG A 71 -28.15 -22.47 -18.54
CA ARG A 71 -29.36 -21.67 -18.85
C ARG A 71 -29.17 -20.16 -18.69
N GLY A 72 -27.97 -19.68 -18.34
CA GLY A 72 -27.70 -18.26 -18.15
C GLY A 72 -28.00 -17.71 -16.76
N ASN A 73 -28.24 -18.58 -15.76
CA ASN A 73 -28.32 -18.17 -14.36
C ASN A 73 -26.94 -18.25 -13.70
N LEU A 74 -26.13 -17.20 -13.86
CA LEU A 74 -24.78 -17.07 -13.30
C LEU A 74 -24.61 -15.69 -12.63
N PRO A 75 -23.72 -15.55 -11.63
CA PRO A 75 -23.55 -14.33 -10.85
C PRO A 75 -22.73 -13.27 -11.60
N VAL A 76 -23.10 -13.02 -12.85
CA VAL A 76 -22.49 -12.04 -13.74
C VAL A 76 -23.60 -11.30 -14.45
N ILE A 77 -23.61 -9.98 -14.36
CA ILE A 77 -24.61 -9.14 -15.00
C ILE A 77 -24.42 -9.21 -16.52
N PRO A 78 -25.48 -9.52 -17.29
CA PRO A 78 -25.38 -9.54 -18.74
C PRO A 78 -25.13 -8.14 -19.27
N TYR A 79 -24.19 -8.01 -20.20
CA TYR A 79 -23.85 -6.72 -20.81
C TYR A 79 -23.51 -6.91 -22.30
N PRO A 80 -24.06 -6.09 -23.21
CA PRO A 80 -23.77 -6.16 -24.64
C PRO A 80 -22.37 -5.59 -24.92
N ALA A 81 -21.32 -6.30 -24.51
CA ALA A 81 -19.94 -5.87 -24.69
C ALA A 81 -19.55 -5.74 -26.18
N GLY A 82 -18.94 -4.63 -26.56
CA GLY A 82 -18.33 -4.41 -27.87
C GLY A 82 -17.00 -5.17 -28.03
N GLY A 83 -16.60 -5.43 -29.28
CA GLY A 83 -15.32 -6.08 -29.59
C GLY A 83 -15.26 -7.58 -29.24
N THR A 84 -14.10 -8.21 -29.37
CA THR A 84 -13.88 -9.63 -28.98
C THR A 84 -12.66 -9.82 -28.09
N THR A 85 -11.84 -8.78 -27.95
CA THR A 85 -10.60 -8.77 -27.15
C THR A 85 -10.74 -7.76 -26.01
N PHE A 86 -10.38 -8.15 -24.80
CA PHE A 86 -10.53 -7.34 -23.58
C PHE A 86 -9.20 -7.26 -22.82
N HIS A 87 -8.21 -6.61 -23.44
CA HIS A 87 -6.82 -6.59 -22.95
C HIS A 87 -6.46 -5.28 -22.23
N ASP A 88 -7.26 -4.24 -22.42
CA ASP A 88 -7.08 -2.89 -21.86
C ASP A 88 -7.60 -2.79 -20.43
N TRP A 89 -7.08 -3.66 -19.56
CA TRP A 89 -7.34 -3.65 -18.12
C TRP A 89 -6.12 -3.15 -17.34
N THR A 90 -6.39 -2.52 -16.20
CA THR A 90 -5.37 -2.03 -15.25
C THR A 90 -5.27 -2.98 -14.06
N ILE A 91 -4.09 -3.02 -13.44
CA ILE A 91 -3.84 -3.83 -12.24
C ILE A 91 -4.05 -2.95 -11.02
N ASP A 92 -4.95 -3.37 -10.14
CA ASP A 92 -5.12 -2.75 -8.82
C ASP A 92 -4.17 -3.41 -7.81
N SER A 93 -4.09 -4.74 -7.86
CA SER A 93 -3.21 -5.55 -7.02
C SER A 93 -2.70 -6.77 -7.80
N ALA A 94 -1.47 -7.22 -7.53
CA ALA A 94 -0.93 -8.43 -8.17
C ALA A 94 0.01 -9.20 -7.24
N SER A 95 -0.21 -10.52 -7.18
CA SER A 95 0.61 -11.51 -6.53
C SER A 95 0.88 -12.69 -7.48
N ALA A 96 1.60 -13.70 -7.00
CA ALA A 96 1.87 -14.92 -7.78
C ALA A 96 0.60 -15.72 -8.13
N THR A 97 -0.48 -15.57 -7.36
CA THR A 97 -1.69 -16.39 -7.48
C THR A 97 -2.98 -15.58 -7.57
N GLU A 98 -2.91 -14.26 -7.48
CA GLU A 98 -4.09 -13.39 -7.44
C GLU A 98 -3.77 -12.08 -8.16
N VAL A 99 -4.70 -11.60 -8.99
CA VAL A 99 -4.63 -10.29 -9.65
C VAL A 99 -6.00 -9.64 -9.55
N ASP A 100 -6.05 -8.49 -8.88
CA ASP A 100 -7.22 -7.61 -8.93
C ASP A 100 -7.04 -6.61 -10.08
N PHE A 101 -8.10 -6.42 -10.85
CA PHE A 101 -8.08 -5.62 -12.04
C PHE A 101 -9.34 -4.81 -12.24
N GLU A 102 -9.17 -3.74 -13.00
CA GLU A 102 -10.25 -2.93 -13.53
C GLU A 102 -10.28 -3.07 -15.05
N LEU A 103 -11.46 -3.35 -15.61
CA LEU A 103 -11.68 -3.50 -17.05
C LEU A 103 -12.88 -2.64 -17.48
N MET A 104 -12.62 -1.67 -18.35
CA MET A 104 -13.68 -0.90 -18.99
C MET A 104 -14.13 -1.58 -20.29
N ILE A 105 -15.44 -1.80 -20.41
CA ILE A 105 -16.04 -2.48 -21.56
C ILE A 105 -17.03 -1.55 -22.25
N PRO A 106 -16.77 -1.15 -23.51
CA PRO A 106 -17.72 -0.35 -24.29
C PRO A 106 -18.95 -1.17 -24.67
N SER A 107 -20.08 -0.50 -24.87
CA SER A 107 -21.31 -1.11 -25.35
C SER A 107 -21.24 -1.36 -26.85
N ALA A 108 -21.70 -2.51 -27.30
CA ALA A 108 -21.94 -2.79 -28.71
C ALA A 108 -23.14 -2.01 -29.27
N LYS A 109 -24.03 -1.50 -28.38
CA LYS A 109 -25.26 -0.81 -28.75
C LYS A 109 -25.12 0.72 -28.77
N SER A 110 -24.09 1.27 -28.15
CA SER A 110 -23.87 2.71 -28.03
C SER A 110 -22.38 3.03 -28.01
N LYS A 111 -21.98 4.07 -28.76
CA LYS A 111 -20.57 4.50 -28.85
C LYS A 111 -20.09 5.26 -27.60
N SER A 112 -21.01 5.84 -26.84
CA SER A 112 -20.70 6.63 -25.64
C SER A 112 -20.76 5.83 -24.36
N ASP A 113 -21.39 4.65 -24.40
CA ASP A 113 -21.71 3.93 -23.17
C ASP A 113 -20.65 2.87 -22.89
N SER A 114 -20.20 2.81 -21.64
CA SER A 114 -19.30 1.78 -21.15
C SER A 114 -19.64 1.39 -19.71
N ILE A 115 -19.24 0.19 -19.32
CA ILE A 115 -19.25 -0.22 -17.91
C ILE A 115 -17.83 -0.60 -17.53
N GLN A 116 -17.37 -0.05 -16.42
CA GLN A 116 -16.16 -0.47 -15.73
C GLN A 116 -16.52 -1.62 -14.78
N PHE A 117 -15.73 -2.68 -14.87
CA PHE A 117 -15.84 -3.86 -14.03
C PHE A 117 -14.60 -3.97 -13.17
N ASN A 118 -14.81 -4.26 -11.89
CA ASN A 118 -13.75 -4.73 -11.01
C ASN A 118 -13.84 -6.26 -10.98
N GLY A 119 -12.70 -6.91 -11.15
CA GLY A 119 -12.63 -8.36 -11.09
C GLY A 119 -11.38 -8.84 -10.40
N THR A 120 -11.44 -10.09 -9.97
CA THR A 120 -10.32 -10.81 -9.36
C THR A 120 -10.04 -12.04 -10.20
N MET A 121 -8.78 -12.21 -10.60
CA MET A 121 -8.28 -13.44 -11.20
C MET A 121 -7.56 -14.24 -10.12
N ARG A 122 -7.87 -15.53 -9.99
CA ARG A 122 -7.12 -16.47 -9.15
C ARG A 122 -6.41 -17.52 -9.99
N LYS A 123 -5.16 -17.82 -9.66
CA LYS A 123 -4.39 -18.91 -10.26
C LYS A 123 -4.65 -20.19 -9.47
N GLN A 124 -5.42 -21.11 -10.04
CA GLN A 124 -5.69 -22.43 -9.48
C GLN A 124 -5.17 -23.50 -10.44
N GLN A 125 -4.40 -24.47 -9.93
CA GLN A 125 -3.86 -25.57 -10.74
C GLN A 125 -3.11 -25.09 -12.00
N GLY A 126 -2.35 -23.98 -11.88
CA GLY A 126 -1.59 -23.40 -12.99
C GLY A 126 -2.42 -22.61 -14.01
N ARG A 127 -3.74 -22.48 -13.82
CA ARG A 127 -4.65 -21.74 -14.71
C ARG A 127 -5.18 -20.49 -14.02
N TRP A 128 -5.21 -19.38 -14.76
CA TRP A 128 -5.93 -18.20 -14.31
C TRP A 128 -7.42 -18.37 -14.56
N LEU A 129 -8.21 -18.16 -13.51
CA LEU A 129 -9.66 -18.27 -13.51
C LEU A 129 -10.25 -16.99 -12.93
N VAL A 130 -11.42 -16.60 -13.41
CA VAL A 130 -12.17 -15.46 -12.88
C VAL A 130 -12.80 -15.88 -11.55
N ASP A 131 -12.52 -15.13 -10.49
CA ASP A 131 -13.04 -15.36 -9.15
C ASP A 131 -14.17 -14.39 -8.79
N SER A 132 -14.07 -13.14 -9.27
CA SER A 132 -15.10 -12.12 -9.12
C SER A 132 -15.17 -11.25 -10.39
N PHE A 133 -16.35 -10.73 -10.71
CA PHE A 133 -16.54 -9.82 -11.84
C PHE A 133 -17.80 -8.97 -11.66
N ASN A 134 -17.64 -7.76 -11.13
CA ASN A 134 -18.75 -6.91 -10.71
C ASN A 134 -18.64 -5.52 -11.35
N PRO A 135 -19.75 -4.90 -11.77
CA PRO A 135 -19.71 -3.52 -12.25
C PRO A 135 -19.35 -2.57 -11.11
N SER A 136 -18.45 -1.63 -11.37
CA SER A 136 -18.04 -0.59 -10.44
C SER A 136 -18.52 0.80 -10.87
N ALA A 137 -18.58 1.07 -12.17
CA ALA A 137 -19.13 2.31 -12.71
C ALA A 137 -19.77 2.09 -14.08
N THR A 138 -20.89 2.77 -14.34
CA THR A 138 -21.55 2.85 -15.65
C THR A 138 -21.40 4.26 -16.18
N PHE A 139 -20.93 4.38 -17.41
CA PHE A 139 -20.76 5.62 -18.14
C PHE A 139 -21.78 5.61 -19.28
N GLY A 140 -22.67 6.59 -19.32
CA GLY A 140 -23.68 6.68 -20.37
C GLY A 140 -24.62 7.87 -20.16
N GLY A 141 -25.18 8.41 -21.25
CA GLY A 141 -26.16 9.51 -21.18
C GLY A 141 -25.66 10.80 -20.51
N GLY A 142 -24.34 11.02 -20.42
CA GLY A 142 -23.74 12.21 -19.80
C GLY A 142 -23.54 12.12 -18.27
N ALA A 143 -23.80 10.97 -17.66
CA ALA A 143 -23.59 10.72 -16.23
C ALA A 143 -22.64 9.54 -16.00
N VAL A 144 -21.91 9.60 -14.89
CA VAL A 144 -21.16 8.46 -14.33
C VAL A 144 -21.92 8.02 -13.10
N VAL A 145 -22.29 6.74 -13.04
CA VAL A 145 -23.06 6.18 -11.93
C VAL A 145 -22.43 4.88 -11.46
N GLY A 146 -22.07 4.80 -10.17
CA GLY A 146 -21.57 3.60 -9.51
C GLY A 146 -22.50 3.12 -8.39
N PRO A 147 -22.33 1.89 -7.87
CA PRO A 147 -23.11 1.36 -6.76
C PRO A 147 -23.15 2.27 -5.53
N HIS A 148 -22.07 3.02 -5.27
CA HIS A 148 -22.00 3.99 -4.18
C HIS A 148 -22.99 5.16 -4.33
N ASP A 149 -23.39 5.52 -5.55
CA ASP A 149 -24.32 6.63 -5.81
C ASP A 149 -25.77 6.29 -5.45
N PHE A 150 -26.08 4.99 -5.32
CA PHE A 150 -27.38 4.49 -4.89
C PHE A 150 -27.48 4.27 -3.38
N THR A 151 -26.40 4.53 -2.62
CA THR A 151 -26.48 4.52 -1.17
C THR A 151 -27.33 5.70 -0.72
N ALA A 152 -28.31 5.45 0.16
CA ALA A 152 -29.13 6.52 0.69
C ALA A 152 -28.23 7.48 1.49
N GLY A 153 -27.88 8.61 0.88
CA GLY A 153 -27.34 9.75 1.61
C GLY A 153 -28.35 10.09 2.70
N SER A 154 -27.91 10.10 3.96
CA SER A 154 -28.69 10.70 5.04
C SER A 154 -29.20 12.05 4.56
N GLY A 155 -30.52 12.19 4.41
CA GLY A 155 -31.17 13.21 3.61
C GLY A 155 -30.55 14.60 3.75
N GLY A 156 -30.05 15.13 2.65
CA GLY A 156 -29.57 16.51 2.52
C GLY A 156 -29.53 16.87 1.04
N GLY A 157 -30.36 17.84 0.65
CA GLY A 157 -30.66 18.24 -0.72
C GLY A 157 -29.47 18.32 -1.69
N GLY A 158 -29.73 17.89 -2.92
CA GLY A 158 -28.76 17.84 -3.99
C GLY A 158 -28.17 19.20 -4.39
N GLY A 159 -27.05 19.11 -5.13
CA GLY A 159 -26.48 20.20 -5.90
C GLY A 159 -25.03 20.53 -5.55
N LYS A 160 -24.10 20.08 -6.40
CA LYS A 160 -22.75 20.65 -6.64
C LYS A 160 -21.95 21.04 -5.38
N GLY A 161 -21.15 20.12 -4.88
CA GLY A 161 -20.04 20.46 -3.99
C GLY A 161 -19.25 19.24 -3.57
N VAL A 162 -17.96 19.18 -3.95
CA VAL A 162 -17.00 18.30 -3.28
C VAL A 162 -17.15 18.49 -1.78
N ALA A 163 -17.39 17.39 -1.05
CA ALA A 163 -17.48 17.41 0.40
C ALA A 163 -16.19 17.99 0.97
N ARG A 164 -16.23 19.26 1.39
CA ARG A 164 -15.11 19.90 2.07
C ARG A 164 -15.03 19.27 3.46
N LEU A 165 -14.04 18.42 3.67
CA LEU A 165 -13.60 18.01 5.01
C LEU A 165 -13.44 19.30 5.83
N GLY A 166 -14.18 19.41 6.93
CA GLY A 166 -14.17 20.60 7.77
C GLY A 166 -12.72 20.90 8.19
N SER A 167 -12.24 22.13 7.93
CA SER A 167 -10.85 22.54 8.16
C SER A 167 -10.31 22.21 9.55
N VAL A 168 -11.22 22.04 10.53
CA VAL A 168 -10.91 21.62 11.90
C VAL A 168 -10.27 20.23 11.96
N TRP A 169 -10.67 19.28 11.11
CA TRP A 169 -10.16 17.90 11.14
C TRP A 169 -8.74 17.76 10.56
N ILE A 170 -8.31 18.70 9.70
CA ILE A 170 -6.92 18.79 9.21
C ILE A 170 -6.05 19.60 10.19
N ALA A 171 -6.62 20.64 10.78
CA ALA A 171 -5.89 21.50 11.70
C ALA A 171 -5.39 20.76 12.96
N VAL A 172 -6.17 19.79 13.47
CA VAL A 172 -5.81 19.04 14.69
C VAL A 172 -4.55 18.17 14.48
N PRO A 173 -4.47 17.26 13.49
CA PRO A 173 -3.24 16.52 13.21
C PRO A 173 -2.06 17.43 12.86
N ALA A 174 -2.30 18.50 12.07
CA ALA A 174 -1.24 19.43 11.69
C ALA A 174 -0.65 20.17 12.90
N ALA A 175 -1.49 20.60 13.84
CA ALA A 175 -1.05 21.24 15.08
C ALA A 175 -0.27 20.29 15.99
N LEU A 176 -0.66 19.01 16.08
CA LEU A 176 0.08 18.01 16.84
C LEU A 176 1.47 17.75 16.26
N ILE A 177 1.58 17.65 14.93
CA ILE A 177 2.88 17.48 14.25
C ILE A 177 3.77 18.71 14.45
N ALA A 178 3.22 19.91 14.22
CA ALA A 178 3.95 21.16 14.40
C ALA A 178 4.41 21.35 15.86
N GLY A 179 3.55 21.02 16.83
CA GLY A 179 3.88 21.04 18.26
C GLY A 179 5.03 20.10 18.60
N GLY A 180 5.01 18.86 18.08
CA GLY A 180 6.11 17.91 18.27
C GLY A 180 7.46 18.42 17.75
N ILE A 181 7.46 18.99 16.55
CA ILE A 181 8.68 19.56 15.93
C ILE A 181 9.21 20.73 16.77
N LEU A 182 8.34 21.62 17.23
CA LEU A 182 8.73 22.77 18.04
C LEU A 182 9.31 22.38 19.41
N VAL A 183 8.81 21.31 20.04
CA VAL A 183 9.37 20.80 21.29
C VAL A 183 10.80 20.31 21.10
N VAL A 184 11.08 19.56 20.01
CA VAL A 184 12.43 19.06 19.71
C VAL A 184 13.40 20.21 19.41
N LEU A 185 13.00 21.16 18.56
CA LEU A 185 13.81 22.33 18.23
C LEU A 185 14.03 23.22 19.45
N GLY A 186 12.98 23.46 20.24
CA GLY A 186 13.06 24.25 21.48
C GLY A 186 14.00 23.62 22.50
N PHE A 187 13.97 22.30 22.67
CA PHE A 187 14.91 21.57 23.53
C PHE A 187 16.36 21.75 23.06
N PHE A 188 16.63 21.61 21.76
CA PHE A 188 17.98 21.82 21.20
C PHE A 188 18.49 23.24 21.41
N VAL A 189 17.65 24.25 21.14
CA VAL A 189 18.00 25.66 21.36
C VAL A 189 18.23 25.95 22.84
N PHE A 190 17.38 25.42 23.72
CA PHE A 190 17.53 25.58 25.17
C PHE A 190 18.83 24.96 25.69
N VAL A 191 19.15 23.74 25.28
CA VAL A 191 20.42 23.06 25.62
C VAL A 191 21.61 23.88 25.12
N TRP A 192 21.54 24.40 23.89
CA TRP A 192 22.59 25.23 23.32
C TRP A 192 22.81 26.54 24.07
N PHE A 193 21.73 27.25 24.45
CA PHE A 193 21.83 28.46 25.26
C PHE A 193 22.34 28.20 26.67
N ARG A 194 21.90 27.09 27.29
CA ARG A 194 22.38 26.67 28.61
C ARG A 194 23.87 26.32 28.57
N ASN A 195 24.32 25.64 27.51
CA ASN A 195 25.72 25.30 27.31
C ASN A 195 26.58 26.53 26.99
N ARG A 196 26.04 27.52 26.25
CA ARG A 196 26.70 28.82 26.03
C ARG A 196 26.98 29.60 27.31
N ARG A 197 26.15 29.46 28.35
CA ARG A 197 26.44 30.06 29.67
C ARG A 197 27.58 29.33 30.41
N ALA A 198 27.84 28.05 30.14
CA ALA A 198 28.95 27.31 30.73
C ALA A 198 30.31 27.71 30.10
N TYR A 199 30.36 27.96 28.79
CA TYR A 199 31.61 28.37 28.12
C TYR A 199 32.08 29.79 28.49
N ARG A 200 31.18 30.71 28.90
CA ARG A 200 31.58 32.05 29.34
C ARG A 200 32.24 32.09 30.72
N ARG A 201 32.08 31.05 31.55
CA ARG A 201 32.77 30.94 32.86
C ARG A 201 34.09 30.16 32.77
N ALA A 202 34.25 29.28 31.78
CA ALA A 202 35.48 28.51 31.59
C ALA A 202 36.65 29.36 31.02
N ASN A 203 36.37 30.37 30.19
CA ASN A 203 37.40 31.21 29.55
C ASN A 203 37.87 32.42 30.38
N LEU A 204 37.48 32.53 31.66
CA LEU A 204 37.92 33.62 32.55
C LEU A 204 38.85 33.16 33.67
N ARG A 205 39.28 31.89 33.67
CA ARG A 205 40.42 31.48 34.49
C ARG A 205 41.67 31.50 33.60
N PRO A 206 42.61 32.43 33.81
CA PRO A 206 43.97 32.26 33.32
C PRO A 206 44.44 30.87 33.77
N LEU A 207 45.00 30.08 32.86
CA LEU A 207 45.71 28.87 33.25
C LEU A 207 46.81 29.30 34.21
N GLU A 208 46.76 28.85 35.46
CA GLU A 208 47.93 28.96 36.32
C GLU A 208 49.09 28.26 35.60
N PRO A 209 50.26 28.88 35.48
CA PRO A 209 51.41 28.21 34.87
C PRO A 209 51.66 26.94 35.66
N ILE A 210 51.73 25.82 34.94
CA ILE A 210 52.09 24.53 35.53
C ILE A 210 53.53 24.67 36.05
N VAL A 211 53.67 24.88 37.35
CA VAL A 211 54.97 24.77 38.02
C VAL A 211 55.29 23.27 38.07
N VAL A 212 56.08 22.81 37.09
CA VAL A 212 56.65 21.47 37.12
C VAL A 212 57.73 21.47 38.20
N ASN A 213 57.34 21.14 39.43
CA ASN A 213 58.31 20.78 40.46
C ASN A 213 58.88 19.41 40.08
N ARG A 214 60.04 19.41 39.42
CA ARG A 214 60.85 18.22 39.19
C ARG A 214 61.14 17.60 40.57
N ARG A 215 60.48 16.49 40.90
CA ARG A 215 60.87 15.68 42.07
C ARG A 215 62.30 15.22 41.83
N GLU A 216 63.22 15.64 42.68
CA GLU A 216 64.64 15.23 42.69
C GLU A 216 64.85 13.73 43.06
N SER A 217 63.89 12.86 42.78
CA SER A 217 63.91 11.45 43.20
C SER A 217 63.65 10.42 42.09
N GLU A 218 63.61 10.84 40.82
CA GLU A 218 63.61 9.86 39.71
C GLU A 218 65.06 9.57 39.24
N PRO A 219 65.56 8.33 39.41
CA PRO A 219 66.88 7.94 38.92
C PRO A 219 66.90 7.92 37.39
N ALA A 220 68.02 8.39 36.82
CA ALA A 220 68.24 8.43 35.38
C ALA A 220 67.96 7.07 34.74
N LEU A 221 67.07 7.05 33.75
CA LEU A 221 66.89 5.92 32.85
C LEU A 221 68.22 5.67 32.12
N VAL A 222 68.98 4.71 32.63
CA VAL A 222 70.17 4.15 32.00
C VAL A 222 69.74 3.58 30.64
N ALA A 223 70.18 4.23 29.57
CA ALA A 223 70.08 3.71 28.22
C ALA A 223 70.82 2.37 28.17
N LYS A 224 70.06 1.29 28.01
CA LYS A 224 70.57 -0.06 27.83
C LYS A 224 71.07 -0.21 26.40
N GLU A 225 72.34 0.12 26.17
CA GLU A 225 73.05 -0.27 24.95
C GLU A 225 73.15 -1.81 24.90
N ARG A 226 72.41 -2.42 23.97
CA ARG A 226 72.85 -3.64 23.28
C ARG A 226 73.50 -3.11 21.99
N GLY A 227 74.78 -3.30 21.68
CA GLY A 227 75.62 -4.47 21.87
C GLY A 227 75.83 -5.10 20.50
N GLN A 228 76.95 -4.79 19.84
CA GLN A 228 77.61 -5.54 18.73
C GLN A 228 78.90 -4.75 18.39
N ALA A 229 80.12 -5.08 18.84
CA ALA A 229 80.96 -6.24 18.53
C ALA A 229 81.26 -6.41 17.04
N ASP A 230 82.49 -6.11 16.62
CA ASP A 230 83.42 -7.08 16.02
C ASP A 230 84.52 -6.39 15.19
N GLY A 231 85.75 -6.90 15.32
CA GLY A 231 86.75 -6.93 14.24
C GLY A 231 87.73 -5.77 14.17
#